data_AF-A0A2V9PTI1-F1
#
_entry.id   AF-A0A2V9PTI1-F1
#
_cell.length_a   1.000
_cell.length_b   1.000
_cell.length_c   1.000
_cell.angle_alpha   90.00
_cell.angle_beta   90.00
_cell.angle_gamma   90.00
#
_symmetry.space_group_name_H-M   'P 1'
#
loop_
_entity.id
_entity.type
_entity.pdbx_description
1 polymer ?
#
loop_
_entity_poly.entity_id
_entity_poly.type
_entity_poly.pdbx_seq_one_letter_code
_entity_poly.pdbx_strand_id
1 'polypeptide(L)'
;MALYQAAGEELVKAAASDDQLRAKVIGILAQRMLPRDSSRLELTLQTKPDEALALITPADAFYLTTEFRRYFPDDTHAWGPSGQELDRICRQYPDELSWNRLSRDFGVPHKTLAQSYARALLNLKPFPAFAGYSSRLMAESWDSNNLYWARLADEMGYLPVALNRLVPELTRRMVAKIFATDFEDRQALLRAMRETGEEFRQGKIAVLPATTAAVGSATISR
;
A
#
# COMPACT_ATOMS: atom_id res chain seq x y z
N MET A 1 -2.01 6.88 -5.52
CA MET A 1 -1.75 5.78 -4.54
C MET A 1 -0.35 5.21 -4.69
N ALA A 2 0.09 4.87 -5.90
CA ALA A 2 1.45 4.39 -6.16
C ALA A 2 2.53 5.35 -5.62
N LEU A 3 2.41 6.66 -5.88
CA LEU A 3 3.35 7.67 -5.38
C LEU A 3 3.46 7.73 -3.85
N TYR A 4 2.35 7.52 -3.12
CA TYR A 4 2.40 7.49 -1.66
C TYR A 4 3.16 6.27 -1.13
N GLN A 5 2.97 5.09 -1.74
CA GLN A 5 3.71 3.89 -1.32
C GLN A 5 5.18 4.00 -1.72
N ALA A 6 5.47 4.45 -2.94
CA ALA A 6 6.83 4.61 -3.44
C ALA A 6 7.62 5.65 -2.61
N ALA A 7 7.01 6.78 -2.24
CA ALA A 7 7.62 7.76 -1.35
C ALA A 7 7.93 7.17 0.04
N GLY A 8 7.08 6.28 0.56
CA GLY A 8 7.29 5.62 1.84
C GLY A 8 8.44 4.60 1.76
N GLU A 9 8.52 3.84 0.67
CA GLU A 9 9.64 2.94 0.39
C GLU A 9 10.96 3.71 0.24
N GLU A 10 10.94 4.88 -0.42
CA GLU A 10 12.09 5.78 -0.53
C GLU A 10 12.56 6.29 0.84
N LEU A 11 11.63 6.69 1.72
CA LEU A 11 11.96 7.10 3.10
C LEU A 11 12.61 5.97 3.90
N VAL A 12 12.09 4.74 3.78
CA VAL A 12 12.66 3.57 4.47
C VAL A 12 14.06 3.24 3.93
N LYS A 13 14.28 3.35 2.62
CA LYS A 13 15.63 3.20 2.02
C LYS A 13 16.59 4.29 2.51
N ALA A 14 16.16 5.54 2.53
CA ALA A 14 16.99 6.66 2.97
C ALA A 14 17.37 6.56 4.46
N ALA A 15 16.46 6.06 5.29
CA ALA A 15 16.70 5.80 6.72
C ALA A 15 17.81 4.76 6.99
N ALA A 16 18.20 3.94 6.00
CA ALA A 16 19.34 3.04 6.17
C ALA A 16 20.66 3.79 6.40
N SER A 17 20.81 4.98 5.82
CA SER A 17 22.07 5.75 5.84
C SER A 17 22.00 7.03 6.68
N ASP A 18 20.82 7.38 7.21
CA ASP A 18 20.60 8.56 8.04
C ASP A 18 19.95 8.16 9.37
N ASP A 19 20.71 8.29 10.46
CA ASP A 19 20.29 7.93 11.81
C ASP A 19 19.13 8.80 12.32
N GLN A 20 19.11 10.09 11.97
CA GLN A 20 18.07 11.00 12.39
C GLN A 20 16.77 10.71 11.63
N LEU A 21 16.87 10.46 10.33
CA LEU A 21 15.72 10.03 9.52
C LEU A 21 15.20 8.66 9.97
N ARG A 22 16.08 7.73 10.31
CA ARG A 22 15.71 6.41 10.84
C ARG A 22 14.88 6.52 12.11
N ALA A 23 15.29 7.37 13.06
CA ALA A 23 14.53 7.60 14.29
C ALA A 23 13.12 8.14 13.99
N LYS A 24 12.98 9.06 13.02
CA LYS A 24 11.67 9.58 12.58
C LYS A 24 10.80 8.49 11.95
N VAL A 25 11.36 7.72 11.01
CA VAL A 25 10.68 6.63 10.29
C VAL A 25 10.21 5.54 11.27
N ILE A 26 11.10 5.06 12.14
CA ILE A 26 10.77 4.06 13.16
C ILE A 26 9.75 4.62 14.16
N GLY A 27 9.88 5.88 14.56
CA GLY A 27 8.92 6.54 15.46
C GLY A 27 7.50 6.60 14.90
N ILE A 28 7.34 6.91 13.62
CA ILE A 28 6.04 6.87 12.94
C ILE A 28 5.52 5.43 12.85
N LEU A 29 6.34 4.51 12.35
CA LEU A 29 5.93 3.12 12.15
C LEU A 29 5.59 2.42 13.47
N ALA A 30 6.25 2.73 14.59
CA ALA A 30 5.95 2.17 15.91
C ALA A 30 4.54 2.52 16.43
N GLN A 31 3.93 3.60 15.92
CA GLN A 31 2.54 3.93 16.25
C GLN A 31 1.57 2.91 15.64
N ARG A 32 1.92 2.32 14.49
CA ARG A 32 1.11 1.35 13.75
C ARG A 32 1.65 -0.07 13.79
N MET A 33 2.90 -0.32 14.16
CA MET A 33 3.46 -1.67 14.25
C MET A 33 3.41 -2.21 15.68
N LEU A 34 3.50 -3.54 15.80
CA LEU A 34 3.79 -4.17 17.10
C LEU A 34 5.22 -3.82 17.51
N PRO A 35 5.51 -3.63 18.82
CA PRO A 35 6.86 -3.26 19.28
C PRO A 35 7.95 -4.21 18.77
N ARG A 36 7.65 -5.52 18.74
CA ARG A 36 8.56 -6.54 18.21
C ARG A 36 8.88 -6.32 16.72
N ASP A 37 7.89 -5.95 15.93
CA ASP A 37 8.03 -5.74 14.48
C ASP A 37 8.83 -4.46 14.20
N SER A 38 8.56 -3.37 14.94
CA SER A 38 9.29 -2.11 14.78
C SER A 38 10.76 -2.24 15.20
N SER A 39 11.05 -2.92 16.31
CA SER A 39 12.44 -3.17 16.74
C SER A 39 13.19 -4.07 15.76
N ARG A 40 12.51 -5.06 15.19
CA ARG A 40 13.08 -5.93 14.16
C ARG A 40 13.35 -5.16 12.87
N LEU A 41 12.45 -4.27 12.45
CA LEU A 41 12.65 -3.40 11.29
C LEU A 41 13.85 -2.47 11.52
N GLU A 42 13.96 -1.85 12.69
CA GLU A 42 15.08 -0.97 13.04
C GLU A 42 16.42 -1.70 12.98
N LEU A 43 16.51 -2.90 13.58
CA LEU A 43 17.70 -3.74 13.51
C LEU A 43 18.03 -4.14 12.06
N THR A 44 17.01 -4.48 11.26
CA THR A 44 17.19 -4.87 9.86
C THR A 44 17.66 -3.68 9.02
N LEU A 45 17.16 -2.47 9.25
CA LEU A 45 17.65 -1.27 8.57
C LEU A 45 19.14 -1.00 8.82
N GLN A 46 19.63 -1.30 10.03
CA GLN A 46 21.03 -1.12 10.38
C GLN A 46 21.94 -2.20 9.81
N THR A 47 21.46 -3.45 9.78
CA THR A 47 22.30 -4.62 9.46
C THR A 47 22.17 -5.10 8.01
N LYS A 48 20.97 -4.98 7.45
CA LYS A 48 20.56 -5.52 6.15
C LYS A 48 19.51 -4.63 5.49
N PRO A 49 19.87 -3.41 5.07
CA PRO A 49 18.91 -2.43 4.58
C PRO A 49 18.12 -2.92 3.36
N ASP A 50 18.71 -3.76 2.52
CA ASP A 50 18.04 -4.36 1.35
C ASP A 50 16.88 -5.30 1.74
N GLU A 51 16.93 -5.92 2.93
CA GLU A 51 15.88 -6.80 3.45
C GLU A 51 14.78 -6.01 4.19
N ALA A 52 15.01 -4.74 4.57
CA ALA A 52 14.10 -3.98 5.42
C ALA A 52 12.74 -3.72 4.76
N LEU A 53 12.73 -3.43 3.45
CA LEU A 53 11.49 -3.26 2.69
C LEU A 53 10.67 -4.55 2.63
N ALA A 54 11.30 -5.70 2.80
CA ALA A 54 10.57 -6.95 2.82
C ALA A 54 9.63 -7.07 4.03
N LEU A 55 9.90 -6.29 5.09
CA LEU A 55 9.19 -6.32 6.38
C LEU A 55 8.01 -5.33 6.45
N ILE A 56 7.96 -4.35 5.57
CA ILE A 56 6.88 -3.34 5.56
C ILE A 56 5.76 -3.76 4.61
N THR A 57 4.52 -3.49 5.00
CA THR A 57 3.34 -3.68 4.14
C THR A 57 3.12 -2.43 3.26
N PRO A 58 2.38 -2.55 2.16
CA PRO A 58 1.94 -1.41 1.37
C PRO A 58 1.16 -0.36 2.18
N ALA A 59 0.38 -0.79 3.18
CA ALA A 59 -0.30 0.14 4.07
C ALA A 59 0.68 0.83 5.03
N ASP A 60 1.73 0.15 5.49
CA ASP A 60 2.78 0.77 6.31
C ASP A 60 3.53 1.85 5.51
N ALA A 61 3.88 1.56 4.26
CA ALA A 61 4.54 2.52 3.36
C ALA A 61 3.64 3.73 3.07
N PHE A 62 2.35 3.50 2.78
CA PHE A 62 1.38 4.55 2.58
C PHE A 62 1.17 5.41 3.85
N TYR A 63 1.04 4.76 5.01
CA TYR A 63 0.91 5.40 6.31
C TYR A 63 2.11 6.28 6.62
N LEU A 64 3.32 5.73 6.42
CA LEU A 64 4.57 6.44 6.65
C LEU A 64 4.61 7.75 5.87
N THR A 65 4.33 7.73 4.57
CA THR A 65 4.29 8.96 3.76
C THR A 65 3.28 9.96 4.27
N THR A 66 2.10 9.50 4.66
CA THR A 66 1.00 10.37 5.13
C THR A 66 1.37 11.07 6.44
N GLU A 67 1.85 10.32 7.43
CA GLU A 67 2.23 10.90 8.72
C GLU A 67 3.54 11.67 8.66
N PHE A 68 4.51 11.25 7.83
CA PHE A 68 5.77 11.98 7.69
C PHE A 68 5.52 13.40 7.16
N ARG A 69 4.64 13.55 6.16
CA ARG A 69 4.22 14.88 5.66
C ARG A 69 3.50 15.71 6.72
N ARG A 70 2.75 15.06 7.61
CA ARG A 70 1.98 15.73 8.65
C ARG A 70 2.87 16.21 9.80
N TYR A 71 3.81 15.38 10.25
CA TYR A 71 4.70 15.69 11.36
C TYR A 71 5.92 16.51 10.94
N PHE A 72 6.37 16.37 9.69
CA PHE A 72 7.57 17.01 9.16
C PHE A 72 7.29 17.71 7.81
N PRO A 73 6.37 18.68 7.76
CA PRO A 73 5.95 19.33 6.50
C PRO A 73 7.09 20.07 5.80
N ASP A 74 8.05 20.61 6.56
CA ASP A 74 9.19 21.38 6.02
C ASP A 74 10.39 20.51 5.63
N ASP A 75 10.37 19.22 5.99
CA ASP A 75 11.51 18.31 5.81
C ASP A 75 11.53 17.71 4.39
N THR A 76 11.76 18.59 3.43
CA THR A 76 11.71 18.24 2.01
C THR A 76 12.94 17.48 1.51
N HIS A 77 14.04 17.54 2.26
CA HIS A 77 15.30 16.88 1.94
C HIS A 77 15.23 15.35 2.07
N ALA A 78 14.34 14.84 2.92
CA ALA A 78 14.13 13.41 3.08
C ALA A 78 13.35 12.78 1.90
N TRP A 79 12.73 13.59 1.02
CA TRP A 79 11.96 13.07 -0.10
C TRP A 79 12.83 12.64 -1.28
N GLY A 80 12.66 11.38 -1.68
CA GLY A 80 13.11 10.89 -2.98
C GLY A 80 12.24 11.40 -4.14
N PRO A 81 12.51 10.93 -5.37
CA PRO A 81 11.80 11.37 -6.57
C PRO A 81 10.27 11.23 -6.48
N SER A 82 9.78 10.13 -5.92
CA SER A 82 8.33 9.90 -5.77
C SER A 82 7.71 10.85 -4.75
N GLY A 83 8.43 11.16 -3.67
CA GLY A 83 8.01 12.15 -2.68
C GLY A 83 7.94 13.57 -3.25
N GLN A 84 8.92 13.95 -4.07
CA GLN A 84 8.96 15.27 -4.72
C GLN A 84 7.82 15.43 -5.75
N GLU A 85 7.57 14.40 -6.56
CA GLU A 85 6.46 14.42 -7.51
C GLU A 85 5.11 14.42 -6.79
N LEU A 86 4.97 13.64 -5.71
CA LEU A 86 3.78 13.67 -4.86
C LEU A 86 3.53 15.09 -4.32
N ASP A 87 4.56 15.76 -3.83
CA ASP A 87 4.40 17.10 -3.28
C ASP A 87 4.04 18.13 -4.36
N ARG A 88 4.63 18.01 -5.56
CA ARG A 88 4.24 18.82 -6.73
C ARG A 88 2.77 18.65 -7.06
N ILE A 89 2.27 17.41 -7.18
CA ILE A 89 0.87 17.15 -7.54
C ILE A 89 -0.06 17.64 -6.43
N CYS A 90 0.29 17.43 -5.15
CA CYS A 90 -0.49 17.95 -4.03
C CYS A 90 -0.60 19.48 -4.03
N ARG A 91 0.46 20.19 -4.43
CA ARG A 91 0.40 21.66 -4.58
C ARG A 91 -0.45 22.10 -5.77
N GLN A 92 -0.45 21.33 -6.86
CA GLN A 92 -1.23 21.64 -8.07
C GLN A 92 -2.71 21.29 -7.93
N TYR A 93 -3.04 20.23 -7.19
CA TYR A 93 -4.39 19.66 -7.09
C TYR A 93 -4.76 19.32 -5.63
N PRO A 94 -4.83 20.32 -4.72
CA PRO A 94 -5.02 20.08 -3.28
C PRO A 94 -6.37 19.41 -2.96
N ASP A 95 -7.45 19.78 -3.67
CA ASP A 95 -8.78 19.21 -3.45
C ASP A 95 -8.90 17.78 -4.01
N GLU A 96 -8.08 17.44 -5.00
CA GLU A 96 -8.10 16.14 -5.67
C GLU A 96 -7.41 15.02 -4.88
N LEU A 97 -6.55 15.41 -3.95
CA LEU A 97 -5.72 14.50 -3.14
C LEU A 97 -6.05 14.57 -1.65
N SER A 98 -7.18 15.18 -1.28
CA SER A 98 -7.65 15.19 0.09
C SER A 98 -7.92 13.78 0.62
N TRP A 99 -7.71 13.57 1.92
CA TRP A 99 -7.98 12.29 2.58
C TRP A 99 -9.40 11.77 2.34
N ASN A 100 -10.36 12.68 2.24
CA ASN A 100 -11.75 12.35 1.92
C ASN A 100 -11.91 11.78 0.51
N ARG A 101 -11.18 12.30 -0.48
CA ARG A 101 -11.22 11.79 -1.86
C ARG A 101 -10.50 10.45 -1.98
N LEU A 102 -9.36 10.29 -1.31
CA LEU A 102 -8.66 8.99 -1.24
C LEU A 102 -9.49 7.90 -0.54
N SER A 103 -10.13 8.25 0.58
CA SER A 103 -11.06 7.35 1.30
C SER A 103 -12.28 7.00 0.45
N ARG A 104 -12.80 7.95 -0.33
CA ARG A 104 -13.91 7.72 -1.26
C ARG A 104 -13.51 6.78 -2.39
N ASP A 105 -12.32 6.92 -2.95
CA ASP A 105 -11.93 6.16 -4.15
C ASP A 105 -11.42 4.75 -3.80
N PHE A 106 -10.76 4.58 -2.65
CA PHE A 106 -10.05 3.35 -2.29
C PHE A 106 -10.43 2.74 -0.94
N GLY A 107 -11.20 3.46 -0.11
CA GLY A 107 -11.64 2.95 1.17
C GLY A 107 -12.70 1.86 1.04
N VAL A 108 -12.79 1.00 2.05
CA VAL A 108 -13.88 0.03 2.17
C VAL A 108 -14.87 0.48 3.25
N PRO A 109 -16.15 0.09 3.17
CA PRO A 109 -17.10 0.37 4.25
C PRO A 109 -16.76 -0.45 5.49
N HIS A 110 -16.58 0.21 6.64
CA HIS A 110 -16.27 -0.47 7.90
C HIS A 110 -17.43 -0.38 8.89
N LYS A 111 -18.48 -1.18 8.67
CA LYS A 111 -19.68 -1.18 9.52
C LYS A 111 -19.38 -1.47 11.00
N THR A 112 -18.42 -2.35 11.27
CA THR A 112 -18.08 -2.77 12.63
C THR A 112 -17.14 -1.81 13.35
N LEU A 113 -16.26 -1.10 12.62
CA LEU A 113 -15.21 -0.25 13.21
C LEU A 113 -15.57 1.24 13.18
N ALA A 114 -16.19 1.71 12.12
CA ALA A 114 -16.55 3.12 11.93
C ALA A 114 -18.05 3.40 12.16
N GLN A 115 -18.84 2.37 12.46
CA GLN A 115 -20.31 2.44 12.59
C GLN A 115 -21.00 3.16 11.42
N SER A 116 -20.36 3.13 10.25
CA SER A 116 -20.73 3.91 9.08
C SER A 116 -20.56 3.08 7.81
N TYR A 117 -21.42 3.34 6.83
CA TYR A 117 -21.32 2.78 5.48
C TYR A 117 -20.42 3.64 4.56
N ALA A 118 -19.86 4.73 5.07
CA ALA A 118 -18.90 5.53 4.33
C ALA A 118 -17.63 4.70 4.04
N ARG A 119 -17.14 4.81 2.79
CA ARG A 119 -15.83 4.26 2.39
C ARG A 119 -14.73 5.04 3.11
N ALA A 120 -13.90 4.33 3.86
CA ALA A 120 -12.80 4.93 4.62
C ALA A 120 -11.55 4.05 4.48
N LEU A 121 -10.37 4.67 4.43
CA LEU A 121 -9.11 3.98 4.70
C LEU A 121 -8.88 4.06 6.22
N LEU A 122 -9.04 2.94 6.93
CA LEU A 122 -8.89 2.95 8.38
C LEU A 122 -7.42 2.77 8.75
N ASN A 123 -6.83 3.87 9.20
CA ASN A 123 -5.42 3.93 9.57
C ASN A 123 -5.17 3.37 10.99
N LEU A 124 -5.67 2.17 11.26
CA LEU A 124 -5.67 1.57 12.60
C LEU A 124 -4.42 0.73 12.85
N LYS A 125 -4.03 0.64 14.13
CA LYS A 125 -2.98 -0.25 14.62
C LYS A 125 -3.49 -1.71 14.66
N PRO A 126 -2.65 -2.70 14.31
CA PRO A 126 -2.87 -4.13 14.55
C PRO A 126 -3.41 -4.38 15.94
N PHE A 127 -4.66 -4.82 15.99
CA PHE A 127 -5.24 -5.34 17.21
C PHE A 127 -4.55 -6.67 17.57
N PRO A 128 -4.17 -6.88 18.85
CA PRO A 128 -3.62 -8.17 19.26
C PRO A 128 -4.63 -9.27 18.99
N ALA A 129 -4.15 -10.40 18.45
CA ALA A 129 -4.94 -11.61 18.23
C ALA A 129 -5.34 -12.19 19.59
N PHE A 130 -6.46 -11.76 20.14
CA PHE A 130 -7.11 -12.49 21.23
C PHE A 130 -8.00 -13.57 20.63
N ALA A 131 -7.64 -14.82 20.94
CA ALA A 131 -8.41 -16.06 20.85
C ALA A 131 -9.70 -15.96 20.01
N GLY A 132 -9.60 -16.28 18.71
CA GLY A 132 -10.75 -16.52 17.84
C GLY A 132 -11.20 -15.33 16.96
N TYR A 133 -10.53 -14.17 17.02
CA TYR A 133 -10.82 -13.02 16.17
C TYR A 133 -9.85 -12.88 14.97
N SER A 134 -9.75 -13.93 14.14
CA SER A 134 -8.98 -13.93 12.88
C SER A 134 -9.46 -12.85 11.86
N SER A 135 -10.60 -12.21 12.12
CA SER A 135 -11.24 -11.23 11.22
C SER A 135 -10.65 -9.82 11.27
N ARG A 136 -9.95 -9.42 12.34
CA ARG A 136 -9.39 -8.06 12.46
C ARG A 136 -8.01 -7.90 11.80
N LEU A 137 -7.15 -8.92 11.90
CA LEU A 137 -5.93 -9.02 11.07
C LEU A 137 -6.30 -9.07 9.58
N MET A 138 -7.41 -9.71 9.24
CA MET A 138 -8.01 -9.63 7.91
C MET A 138 -8.34 -8.19 7.51
N ALA A 139 -9.01 -7.39 8.33
CA ALA A 139 -9.38 -6.01 7.95
C ALA A 139 -8.16 -5.13 7.58
N GLU A 140 -7.05 -5.24 8.30
CA GLU A 140 -5.80 -4.52 8.00
C GLU A 140 -5.05 -5.10 6.80
N SER A 141 -5.13 -6.41 6.61
CA SER A 141 -4.65 -7.08 5.41
C SER A 141 -5.42 -6.61 4.18
N TRP A 142 -6.72 -6.33 4.31
CA TRP A 142 -7.58 -5.94 3.20
C TRP A 142 -7.31 -4.52 2.71
N ASP A 143 -7.01 -3.56 3.60
CA ASP A 143 -6.52 -2.24 3.17
C ASP A 143 -5.16 -2.35 2.48
N SER A 144 -4.23 -3.15 3.03
CA SER A 144 -2.91 -3.38 2.44
C SER A 144 -3.00 -4.05 1.06
N ASN A 145 -3.87 -5.05 0.91
CA ASN A 145 -4.10 -5.78 -0.34
C ASN A 145 -4.72 -4.86 -1.39
N ASN A 146 -5.76 -4.10 -1.02
CA ASN A 146 -6.41 -3.17 -1.94
C ASN A 146 -5.45 -2.08 -2.40
N LEU A 147 -4.62 -1.55 -1.49
CA LEU A 147 -3.57 -0.59 -1.83
C LEU A 147 -2.51 -1.21 -2.75
N TYR A 148 -2.12 -2.46 -2.52
CA TYR A 148 -1.18 -3.17 -3.38
C TYR A 148 -1.74 -3.40 -4.79
N TRP A 149 -2.97 -3.90 -4.90
CA TRP A 149 -3.63 -4.13 -6.18
C TRP A 149 -3.92 -2.84 -6.93
N ALA A 150 -4.28 -1.77 -6.22
CA ALA A 150 -4.45 -0.45 -6.81
C ALA A 150 -3.14 0.07 -7.41
N ARG A 151 -2.01 -0.08 -6.71
CA ARG A 151 -0.68 0.26 -7.27
C ARG A 151 -0.33 -0.63 -8.46
N LEU A 152 -0.54 -1.93 -8.36
CA LEU A 152 -0.24 -2.86 -9.45
C LEU A 152 -1.07 -2.57 -10.72
N ALA A 153 -2.34 -2.18 -10.55
CA ALA A 153 -3.18 -1.75 -11.66
C ALA A 153 -2.68 -0.44 -12.30
N ASP A 154 -2.27 0.53 -11.47
CA ASP A 154 -1.68 1.81 -11.92
C ASP A 154 -0.38 1.58 -12.72
N GLU A 155 0.53 0.73 -12.20
CA GLU A 155 1.78 0.32 -12.87
C GLU A 155 1.53 -0.35 -14.22
N MET A 156 0.45 -1.14 -14.33
CA MET A 156 0.09 -1.88 -15.53
C MET A 156 -0.87 -1.10 -16.47
N GLY A 157 -1.20 0.15 -16.15
CA GLY A 157 -2.04 1.03 -16.98
C GLY A 157 -3.54 0.69 -16.98
N TYR A 158 -4.04 -0.03 -15.98
CA TYR A 158 -5.46 -0.34 -15.85
C TYR A 158 -6.26 0.84 -15.27
N LEU A 159 -7.46 1.06 -15.80
CA LEU A 159 -8.39 2.06 -15.28
C LEU A 159 -8.93 1.68 -13.89
N PRO A 160 -9.23 2.64 -12.99
CA PRO A 160 -9.76 2.36 -11.65
C PRO A 160 -10.99 1.45 -11.62
N VAL A 161 -11.87 1.54 -12.64
CA VAL A 161 -13.07 0.69 -12.74
C VAL A 161 -12.74 -0.80 -12.92
N ALA A 162 -11.57 -1.13 -13.48
CA ALA A 162 -11.13 -2.51 -13.65
C ALA A 162 -10.79 -3.18 -12.30
N LEU A 163 -10.49 -2.39 -11.25
CA LEU A 163 -10.19 -2.90 -9.90
C LEU A 163 -11.33 -3.74 -9.33
N ASN A 164 -12.58 -3.44 -9.65
CA ASN A 164 -13.74 -4.20 -9.20
C ASN A 164 -13.71 -5.69 -9.61
N ARG A 165 -13.00 -6.02 -10.70
CA ARG A 165 -12.81 -7.40 -11.18
C ARG A 165 -11.42 -7.94 -10.89
N LEU A 166 -10.40 -7.10 -10.96
CA LEU A 166 -9.00 -7.47 -10.69
C LEU A 166 -8.80 -7.86 -9.22
N VAL A 167 -9.28 -7.03 -8.28
CA VAL A 167 -9.04 -7.21 -6.84
C VAL A 167 -9.56 -8.56 -6.32
N PRO A 168 -10.81 -8.99 -6.60
CA PRO A 168 -11.29 -10.29 -6.17
C PRO A 168 -10.48 -11.47 -6.71
N GLU A 169 -10.07 -11.44 -7.98
CA GLU A 169 -9.34 -12.54 -8.60
C GLU A 169 -7.89 -12.64 -8.07
N LEU A 170 -7.20 -11.51 -7.92
CA LEU A 170 -5.86 -11.47 -7.33
C LEU A 170 -5.89 -11.91 -5.86
N THR A 171 -6.89 -11.46 -5.10
CA THR A 171 -7.06 -11.85 -3.70
C THR A 171 -7.32 -13.35 -3.57
N ARG A 172 -8.15 -13.94 -4.45
CA ARG A 172 -8.40 -15.39 -4.47
C ARG A 172 -7.12 -16.20 -4.69
N ARG A 173 -6.27 -15.77 -5.63
CA ARG A 173 -4.98 -16.42 -5.93
C ARG A 173 -3.96 -16.26 -4.80
N MET A 174 -3.90 -15.09 -4.19
CA MET A 174 -3.08 -14.84 -3.01
C MET A 174 -3.48 -15.77 -1.86
N VAL A 175 -4.78 -15.88 -1.56
CA VAL A 175 -5.29 -16.77 -0.49
C VAL A 175 -4.97 -18.23 -0.80
N ALA A 176 -5.06 -18.67 -2.06
CA ALA A 176 -4.70 -20.04 -2.45
C ALA A 176 -3.22 -20.38 -2.17
N LYS A 177 -2.31 -19.39 -2.20
CA LYS A 177 -0.89 -19.57 -1.88
C LYS A 177 -0.59 -19.68 -0.38
N ILE A 178 -1.52 -19.26 0.47
CA ILE A 178 -1.38 -19.22 1.94
C ILE A 178 -2.08 -20.41 2.59
N PHE A 179 -2.83 -21.21 1.83
CA PHE A 179 -3.75 -22.25 2.33
C PHE A 179 -3.09 -23.39 3.15
N ALA A 180 -1.77 -23.37 3.36
CA ALA A 180 -1.03 -24.30 4.21
C ALA A 180 -0.21 -23.61 5.32
N THR A 181 -0.38 -22.30 5.54
CA THR A 181 0.35 -21.52 6.55
C THR A 181 -0.64 -20.82 7.47
N ASP A 182 -0.26 -20.60 8.73
CA ASP A 182 -1.09 -19.86 9.68
C ASP A 182 -1.39 -18.46 9.11
N PHE A 183 -2.68 -18.09 9.08
CA PHE A 183 -3.12 -16.78 8.60
C PHE A 183 -2.66 -15.63 9.51
N GLU A 184 -2.17 -15.94 10.71
CA GLU A 184 -1.50 -14.99 11.60
C GLU A 184 -0.05 -14.69 11.18
N ASP A 185 0.52 -15.46 10.25
CA ASP A 185 1.85 -15.20 9.69
C ASP A 185 1.80 -14.07 8.64
N ARG A 186 1.92 -12.83 9.14
CA ARG A 186 2.03 -11.61 8.34
C ARG A 186 3.11 -11.70 7.25
N GLN A 187 4.20 -12.43 7.46
CA GLN A 187 5.25 -12.57 6.45
C GLN A 187 4.84 -13.51 5.33
N ALA A 188 4.17 -14.62 5.66
CA ALA A 188 3.63 -15.54 4.66
C ALA A 188 2.59 -14.83 3.77
N LEU A 189 1.72 -14.01 4.37
CA LEU A 189 0.76 -13.17 3.65
C LEU A 189 1.47 -12.19 2.69
N LEU A 190 2.46 -11.43 3.18
CA LEU A 190 3.24 -10.49 2.35
C LEU A 190 3.96 -11.20 1.20
N ARG A 191 4.52 -12.39 1.46
CA ARG A 191 5.19 -13.21 0.44
C ARG A 191 4.22 -13.60 -0.66
N ALA A 192 3.07 -14.18 -0.29
CA ALA A 192 2.05 -14.62 -1.23
C ALA A 192 1.46 -13.47 -2.06
N MET A 193 1.28 -12.29 -1.44
CA MET A 193 0.83 -11.09 -2.13
C MET A 193 1.84 -10.65 -3.20
N ARG A 194 3.13 -10.59 -2.85
CA ARG A 194 4.22 -10.24 -3.79
C ARG A 194 4.33 -11.25 -4.93
N GLU A 195 4.35 -12.54 -4.63
CA GLU A 195 4.38 -13.61 -5.64
C GLU A 195 3.20 -13.51 -6.62
N THR A 196 1.99 -13.27 -6.11
CA THR A 196 0.79 -13.09 -6.95
C THR A 196 0.91 -11.85 -7.84
N GLY A 197 1.46 -10.76 -7.31
CA GLY A 197 1.74 -9.56 -8.10
C GLY A 197 2.78 -9.81 -9.21
N GLU A 198 3.85 -10.54 -8.92
CA GLU A 198 4.84 -10.91 -9.94
C GLU A 198 4.25 -11.80 -11.05
N GLU A 199 3.44 -12.79 -10.67
CA GLU A 199 2.72 -13.61 -11.64
C GLU A 199 1.80 -12.77 -12.54
N PHE A 200 1.15 -11.76 -11.98
CA PHE A 200 0.33 -10.81 -12.75
C PHE A 200 1.18 -10.00 -13.73
N ARG A 201 2.31 -9.41 -13.29
CA ARG A 201 3.23 -8.66 -14.16
C ARG A 201 3.77 -9.52 -15.30
N GLN A 202 4.01 -10.80 -15.04
CA GLN A 202 4.50 -11.77 -16.03
C GLN A 202 3.40 -12.30 -16.98
N GLY A 203 2.15 -11.84 -16.85
CA GLY A 203 1.04 -12.29 -17.69
C GLY A 203 0.57 -13.72 -17.40
N LYS A 204 1.02 -14.35 -16.31
CA LYS A 204 0.62 -15.71 -15.89
C LYS A 204 -0.80 -15.75 -15.31
N ILE A 205 -1.34 -14.57 -15.01
CA ILE A 205 -2.70 -14.38 -14.53
C ILE A 205 -3.51 -13.78 -15.67
N ALA A 206 -4.30 -14.62 -16.35
CA ALA A 206 -5.23 -14.17 -17.36
C ALA A 206 -6.35 -13.34 -16.69
N VAL A 207 -6.20 -12.02 -16.72
CA VAL A 207 -7.30 -11.09 -16.53
C VAL A 207 -7.54 -10.40 -17.87
N LEU A 208 -8.82 -10.20 -18.21
CA LEU A 208 -9.28 -9.63 -19.48
C LEU A 208 -8.40 -8.46 -19.94
N PRO A 209 -8.22 -8.28 -21.26
CA PRO A 209 -7.33 -7.28 -21.82
C PRO A 209 -7.63 -5.91 -21.22
N ALA A 210 -6.58 -5.19 -20.81
CA ALA A 210 -6.69 -3.78 -20.50
C ALA A 210 -7.40 -3.14 -21.69
N THR A 211 -8.60 -2.59 -21.48
CA THR A 211 -9.32 -1.89 -22.53
C THR A 211 -8.45 -0.72 -22.96
N THR A 212 -7.59 -0.96 -23.95
CA THR A 212 -6.93 0.07 -24.70
C THR A 212 -8.06 0.79 -25.38
N ALA A 213 -8.33 2.04 -24.98
CA ALA A 213 -9.19 2.90 -25.75
C ALA A 213 -8.50 3.10 -27.11
N ALA A 214 -8.81 2.20 -28.05
CA ALA A 214 -8.47 2.38 -29.45
C ALA A 214 -9.24 3.63 -29.88
N VAL A 215 -8.52 4.75 -29.99
CA VAL A 215 -8.96 5.94 -30.69
C VAL A 215 -9.16 5.50 -32.14
N GLY A 216 -10.40 5.12 -32.46
CA GLY A 216 -10.82 4.86 -33.82
C GLY A 216 -10.56 6.11 -34.64
N SER A 217 -9.50 6.06 -35.44
CA SER A 217 -9.28 7.02 -36.52
C SER A 217 -10.43 6.81 -37.50
N ALA A 218 -11.44 7.66 -37.41
CA ALA A 218 -12.50 7.74 -38.40
C ALA A 218 -11.89 8.27 -39.70
N THR A 219 -11.47 7.35 -40.57
CA THR A 219 -11.21 7.64 -41.98
C THR A 219 -12.53 8.06 -42.62
N ILE A 220 -12.73 9.37 -42.77
CA ILE A 220 -13.75 9.91 -43.66
C ILE A 220 -13.19 9.82 -45.08
N SER A 221 -13.78 8.94 -45.90
CA SER A 221 -13.58 8.90 -47.34
C SER A 221 -14.87 8.43 -48.01
N ARG A 222 -15.69 9.40 -48.42
CA ARG A 222 -16.19 9.59 -49.79
C ARG A 222 -17.30 10.64 -49.81
#